data_AF-A0AB39QVF1-F1
#
_entry.id   AF-A0AB39QVF1-F1
#
_cell.length_a   1.000
_cell.length_b   1.000
_cell.length_c   1.000
_cell.angle_alpha   90.00
_cell.angle_beta   90.00
_cell.angle_gamma   90.00
#
_symmetry.space_group_name_H-M   'P 1'
#
loop_
_entity.id
_entity.type
_entity.pdbx_description
1 polymer ?
#
loop_
_entity_poly.entity_id
_entity_poly.type
_entity_poly.pdbx_seq_one_letter_code
_entity_poly.pdbx_strand_id
1 'polypeptide(L)' 'MTASGTAGSGPLPERRHVTVRSRAAFDRPFGFLAPHRHSRLVPAAARVTEPAPFPDHTWEHEE' A
#
# COMPACT_ATOMS: atom_id res chain seq x y z
N MET A 1 6.41 -49.11 15.37
CA MET A 1 7.33 -48.06 14.89
C MET A 1 6.81 -46.74 15.44
N THR A 2 7.45 -46.18 16.46
CA THR A 2 7.02 -44.95 17.12
C THR A 2 7.98 -43.83 16.74
N ALA A 3 7.44 -42.72 16.22
CA ALA A 3 8.17 -41.48 16.04
C ALA A 3 7.46 -40.40 16.87
N SER A 4 8.21 -39.84 17.82
CA SER A 4 7.81 -38.71 18.67
C SER A 4 8.10 -37.40 17.93
N GLY A 5 7.18 -36.45 18.01
CA GLY A 5 7.39 -35.07 17.58
C GLY A 5 6.65 -34.13 18.51
N THR A 6 7.31 -33.69 19.58
CA THR A 6 6.85 -32.55 20.37
C THR A 6 7.02 -31.29 19.52
N ALA A 7 5.93 -30.83 18.89
CA ALA A 7 5.88 -29.49 18.32
C ALA A 7 6.13 -28.49 19.45
N GLY A 8 7.30 -27.84 19.42
CA GLY A 8 7.69 -26.87 20.43
C GLY A 8 6.63 -25.78 20.55
N SER A 9 5.98 -25.70 21.71
CA SER A 9 5.18 -24.54 22.10
C SER A 9 6.14 -23.42 22.48
N GLY A 10 6.76 -22.81 21.48
CA GLY A 10 7.48 -21.56 21.64
C GLY A 10 6.49 -20.39 21.62
N PRO A 11 6.72 -19.30 22.37
CA PRO A 11 5.86 -18.13 22.32
C PRO A 11 5.72 -17.61 20.87
N LEU A 12 4.51 -17.22 20.48
CA LEU A 12 4.30 -16.59 19.17
C LEU A 12 5.24 -15.38 19.03
N PRO A 13 5.92 -15.21 17.89
CA PRO A 13 6.79 -14.07 17.68
C PRO A 13 6.02 -12.76 17.92
N GLU A 14 6.53 -11.93 18.81
CA GLU A 14 5.97 -10.62 19.09
C GLU A 14 5.92 -9.80 17.79
N ARG A 15 4.80 -9.13 17.54
CA ARG A 15 4.64 -8.25 16.38
C ARG A 15 5.48 -6.99 16.54
N ARG A 16 6.72 -7.06 16.09
CA ARG A 16 7.63 -5.91 16.02
C ARG A 16 7.26 -5.08 14.80
N HIS A 17 6.68 -3.90 15.03
CA HIS A 17 6.37 -2.96 13.96
C HIS A 17 7.63 -2.17 13.64
N VAL A 18 8.21 -2.42 12.47
CA VAL A 18 9.33 -1.63 11.95
C VAL A 18 8.76 -0.58 11.01
N THR A 19 8.92 0.70 11.37
CA THR A 19 8.51 1.80 10.50
C THR A 19 9.67 2.16 9.58
N VAL A 20 9.49 1.97 8.28
CA VAL A 20 10.42 2.45 7.24
C VAL A 20 9.78 3.64 6.54
N ARG A 21 10.51 4.76 6.46
CA ARG A 21 10.08 5.90 5.65
C ARG A 21 10.51 5.68 4.22
N SER A 22 9.56 5.72 3.30
CA SER A 22 9.82 5.74 1.86
C SER A 22 9.32 7.06 1.26
N ARG A 23 10.10 7.67 0.37
CA ARG A 23 9.72 8.87 -0.39
C ARG A 23 9.82 8.53 -1.87
N ALA A 24 8.74 8.76 -2.60
CA ALA A 24 8.70 8.63 -4.05
C ALA A 24 8.35 9.98 -4.65
N ALA A 25 9.07 10.36 -5.71
CA ALA A 25 8.74 11.51 -6.55
C ALA A 25 8.27 10.98 -7.91
N PHE A 26 7.13 11.49 -8.40
CA PHE A 26 6.47 11.02 -9.63
C PHE A 26 6.71 11.99 -10.79
N ASP A 27 7.95 12.44 -10.94
CA ASP A 27 8.31 13.52 -11.88
C ASP A 27 8.58 13.01 -13.32
N ARG A 28 8.30 11.73 -13.60
CA ARG A 28 8.48 11.06 -14.90
C ARG A 28 7.30 10.14 -15.19
N PRO A 29 7.05 9.73 -16.45
CA PRO A 29 5.91 8.88 -16.77
C PRO A 29 5.81 7.63 -15.89
N PHE A 30 4.65 7.43 -15.26
CA PHE A 30 4.41 6.37 -14.29
C PHE A 30 3.08 5.64 -14.55
N GLY A 31 2.96 4.41 -14.08
CA GLY A 31 1.71 3.66 -14.09
C GLY A 31 1.02 3.73 -12.73
N PHE A 32 -0.31 3.74 -12.72
CA PHE A 32 -1.09 3.54 -11.50
C PHE A 32 -2.13 2.45 -11.68
N LEU A 33 -2.45 1.81 -10.57
CA LEU A 33 -3.53 0.85 -10.44
C LEU A 33 -4.41 1.34 -9.29
N ALA A 34 -5.71 1.20 -9.42
CA ALA A 34 -6.67 1.47 -8.34
C ALA A 34 -7.34 0.17 -7.89
N PRO A 35 -6.67 -0.68 -7.07
CA PRO A 35 -7.23 -1.96 -6.66
C PRO A 35 -8.29 -1.79 -5.58
N HIS A 36 -9.44 -2.42 -5.77
CA HIS A 36 -10.41 -2.63 -4.71
C HIS A 36 -9.98 -3.83 -3.85
N ARG A 37 -9.38 -3.56 -2.67
CA ARG A 37 -8.68 -4.57 -1.86
C ARG A 37 -9.57 -5.73 -1.40
N HIS A 38 -10.85 -5.46 -1.13
CA HIS A 38 -11.77 -6.48 -0.61
C HIS A 38 -12.27 -7.44 -1.68
N SER A 39 -12.39 -6.98 -2.93
CA SER A 39 -12.77 -7.84 -4.07
C SER A 39 -11.58 -8.36 -4.86
N ARG A 40 -10.38 -7.82 -4.60
CA ARG A 40 -9.14 -8.11 -5.34
C ARG A 40 -9.20 -7.75 -6.83
N LEU A 41 -10.14 -6.89 -7.22
CA LEU A 41 -10.26 -6.38 -8.58
C LEU A 41 -9.45 -5.09 -8.77
N VAL A 42 -9.05 -4.80 -10.01
CA VAL A 42 -8.44 -3.53 -10.41
C VAL A 42 -9.37 -2.79 -11.38
N PRO A 43 -10.37 -2.05 -10.85
CA PRO A 43 -11.35 -1.34 -11.67
C PRO A 43 -10.77 -0.25 -12.58
N ALA A 44 -9.61 0.31 -12.23
CA ALA A 44 -8.94 1.29 -13.09
C ALA A 44 -7.43 1.06 -13.10
N ALA A 45 -6.85 1.18 -14.29
CA ALA A 45 -5.42 1.10 -14.54
C ALA A 45 -5.07 2.07 -15.67
N ALA A 46 -4.02 2.86 -15.49
CA ALA A 46 -3.58 3.78 -16.53
C ALA A 46 -2.10 4.14 -16.40
N ARG A 47 -1.55 4.64 -17.50
CA ARG A 47 -0.21 5.22 -17.58
C ARG A 47 -0.34 6.72 -17.70
N VAL A 48 0.30 7.44 -16.79
CA VAL A 48 0.39 8.91 -16.80
C VAL A 48 1.70 9.28 -17.47
N THR A 49 1.64 9.95 -18.60
CA THR A 49 2.80 10.56 -19.27
C THR A 49 2.87 12.05 -19.02
N GLU A 50 1.71 12.72 -18.97
CA GLU A 50 1.55 14.15 -18.73
C GLU A 50 0.50 14.35 -17.62
N PRO A 51 0.89 14.68 -16.37
CA PRO A 51 -0.04 14.91 -15.29
C PRO A 51 -0.71 16.29 -15.43
N ALA A 52 -2.01 16.36 -15.15
CA ALA A 52 -2.66 17.65 -15.00
C ALA A 52 -2.03 18.42 -13.82
N PRO A 53 -1.89 19.76 -13.93
CA PRO A 53 -1.39 20.56 -12.83
C PRO A 53 -2.30 20.38 -11.60
N PHE A 54 -1.69 20.40 -10.42
CA PHE A 54 -2.44 20.33 -9.18
C PHE A 54 -3.37 21.54 -9.10
N PRO A 55 -4.69 21.36 -9.00
CA PRO A 55 -5.59 22.49 -8.91
C PRO A 55 -5.31 23.27 -7.63
N ASP A 56 -5.24 24.59 -7.70
CA ASP A 56 -5.24 25.43 -6.50
C ASP A 56 -6.65 25.41 -5.91
N HIS A 57 -6.92 24.49 -5.00
CA HIS A 57 -8.13 24.54 -4.18
C HIS A 57 -7.84 25.44 -2.98
N THR A 58 -8.11 26.73 -3.14
CA THR A 58 -8.39 27.60 -1.99
C THR A 58 -9.65 27.06 -1.34
N TRP A 59 -9.50 26.30 -0.26
CA TRP A 59 -10.60 25.89 0.58
C TRP A 59 -11.20 27.16 1.19
N GLU A 60 -12.17 27.76 0.51
CA GLU A 60 -13.07 28.72 1.14
C GLU A 60 -13.82 27.91 2.21
N HIS A 61 -13.40 28.08 3.46
CA HIS A 61 -14.21 27.72 4.60
C HIS A 61 -15.52 28.53 4.46
N GLU A 62 -16.57 27.90 3.94
CA GLU A 62 -17.94 28.38 4.16
C GLU A 62 -18.15 28.34 5.69
N GLU A 63 -18.21 29.54 6.28
CA GLU A 63 -18.54 29.78 7.69
C GLU A 63 -20.03 29.51 7.98
#